data_AF-A0A0N4X9R6-F1
#
_entry.id   AF-A0A0N4X9R6-F1
#
_cell.length_a   1.000
_cell.length_b   1.000
_cell.length_c   1.000
_cell.angle_alpha   90.00
_cell.angle_beta   90.00
_cell.angle_gamma   90.00
#
_symmetry.space_group_name_H-M   'P 1'
#
loop_
_entity.id
_entity.type
_entity.pdbx_description
1 polymer ?
#
loop_
_entity_poly.entity_id
_entity_poly.type
_entity_poly.pdbx_seq_one_letter_code
_entity_poly.pdbx_strand_id
1 'polypeptide(L)'
;LNPGAYNRENNLVGAIGIVRSAKDEFNVKDLHPEEQKLVNNFRKTCYISTLIVAPDFRKKGIATQLLQRGTTRLAQKGSQLVYLHVLHSNIPAIRLYEKLGFERVADVPNYYTINGARETGIIYSKVEVIIERTFAFYFVADYEKKPRLWISTSILAVTLPITLLVTVMMLIRIIPIKIIIIADCVMTLLFLIIFVVLYRLNVLRLHELRAGIAHCKTKNTLSTKFQLLENVRVMRLAMIAFTVGSTLTFIGVGLFALALLVYYDQPEARQLCLVLLDLLVALSTAVGFFAFLLIFNEWRQAIREWPLALKLCHILRIQLNEPCQNIDDHRGATDHYFNQLRRAWE
;
A
#
# COMPACT_ATOMS: atom_id res chain seq x y z
N LEU A 1 5.81 5.39 -17.62
CA LEU A 1 4.59 4.52 -17.61
C LEU A 1 3.48 5.53 -17.68
N ASN A 2 2.88 5.69 -18.86
CA ASN A 2 2.15 6.91 -19.18
C ASN A 2 0.66 6.58 -19.36
N PRO A 3 -0.15 6.66 -18.28
CA PRO A 3 -1.60 6.52 -18.41
C PRO A 3 -2.16 7.59 -19.34
N GLY A 4 -2.82 7.17 -20.40
CA GLY A 4 -3.68 8.00 -21.24
C GLY A 4 -5.15 7.91 -20.79
N ALA A 5 -5.91 8.98 -21.02
CA ALA A 5 -7.35 9.01 -20.97
C ALA A 5 -7.89 9.11 -22.40
N TYR A 6 -8.83 8.24 -22.77
CA TYR A 6 -9.39 8.18 -24.13
C TYR A 6 -10.87 8.54 -24.12
N ASN A 7 -11.36 9.15 -25.19
CA ASN A 7 -12.79 9.35 -25.41
C ASN A 7 -13.47 8.05 -25.92
N ARG A 8 -14.77 8.11 -26.22
CA ARG A 8 -15.53 6.95 -26.73
C ARG A 8 -15.11 6.48 -28.12
N GLU A 9 -14.48 7.36 -28.88
CA GLU A 9 -13.93 7.10 -30.22
C GLU A 9 -12.46 6.65 -30.16
N ASN A 10 -11.95 6.37 -28.95
CA ASN A 10 -10.58 5.93 -28.69
C ASN A 10 -9.48 6.98 -28.98
N ASN A 11 -9.85 8.27 -29.04
CA ASN A 11 -8.92 9.39 -29.17
C ASN A 11 -8.34 9.79 -27.81
N LEU A 12 -7.04 10.06 -27.74
CA LEU A 12 -6.34 10.46 -26.52
C LEU A 12 -6.73 11.90 -26.12
N VAL A 13 -7.39 12.06 -24.97
CA VAL A 13 -7.90 13.34 -24.45
C VAL A 13 -7.17 13.85 -23.21
N GLY A 14 -6.25 13.05 -22.65
CA GLY A 14 -5.37 13.49 -21.57
C GLY A 14 -4.30 12.47 -21.26
N ALA A 15 -3.18 12.92 -20.71
CA ALA A 15 -2.04 12.07 -20.41
C ALA A 15 -1.29 12.55 -19.16
N ILE A 16 -0.63 11.60 -18.49
CA ILE A 16 0.30 11.89 -17.40
C ILE A 16 1.65 11.23 -17.66
N GLY A 17 2.71 12.03 -17.62
CA GLY A 17 4.10 11.61 -17.69
C GLY A 17 4.65 11.37 -16.29
N ILE A 18 5.22 10.18 -16.07
CA ILE A 18 5.70 9.76 -14.75
C ILE A 18 7.10 9.17 -14.87
N VAL A 19 8.01 9.79 -14.14
CA VAL A 19 9.39 9.36 -13.88
C VAL A 19 9.38 8.54 -12.60
N ARG A 20 9.82 7.28 -12.69
CA ARG A 20 9.74 6.33 -11.57
C ARG A 20 10.81 6.54 -10.51
N SER A 21 11.93 7.17 -10.88
CA SER A 21 13.04 7.50 -9.99
C SER A 21 13.64 8.80 -10.48
N ALA A 22 13.55 9.84 -9.65
CA ALA A 22 14.10 11.15 -9.99
C ALA A 22 15.63 11.10 -10.19
N LYS A 23 16.31 10.18 -9.50
CA LYS A 23 17.76 9.96 -9.64
C LYS A 23 18.17 9.34 -10.99
N ASP A 24 17.23 8.71 -11.68
CA ASP A 24 17.50 8.09 -12.98
C ASP A 24 17.42 9.11 -14.13
N GLU A 25 16.71 10.22 -13.91
CA GLU A 25 16.42 11.22 -14.94
C GLU A 25 17.14 12.55 -14.70
N PHE A 26 17.44 12.89 -13.44
CA PHE A 26 18.11 14.14 -13.08
C PHE A 26 19.44 13.89 -12.37
N ASN A 27 20.43 14.71 -12.71
CA ASN A 27 21.65 14.83 -11.92
C ASN A 27 21.34 15.66 -10.67
N VAL A 28 21.37 15.02 -9.49
CA VAL A 28 20.96 15.63 -8.21
C VAL A 28 21.71 16.92 -7.90
N LYS A 29 22.98 17.05 -8.34
CA LYS A 29 23.80 18.23 -8.08
C LYS A 29 23.29 19.50 -8.77
N ASP A 30 22.53 19.34 -9.86
CA ASP A 30 22.05 20.43 -10.69
C ASP A 30 20.63 20.88 -10.29
N LEU A 31 20.00 20.18 -9.33
CA LEU A 31 18.65 20.48 -8.85
C LEU A 31 18.64 21.64 -7.85
N HIS A 32 17.48 22.26 -7.67
CA HIS A 32 17.30 23.29 -6.65
C HIS A 32 17.54 22.71 -5.23
N PRO A 33 18.11 23.45 -4.26
CA PRO A 33 18.46 22.90 -2.94
C PRO A 33 17.30 22.21 -2.20
N GLU A 34 16.09 22.75 -2.30
CA GLU A 34 14.90 22.13 -1.71
C GLU A 34 14.49 20.83 -2.43
N GLU A 35 14.71 20.74 -3.74
CA GLU A 35 14.49 19.51 -4.50
C GLU A 35 15.56 18.45 -4.17
N GLN A 36 16.82 18.88 -3.99
CA GLN A 36 17.90 17.99 -3.55
C GLN A 36 17.56 17.34 -2.21
N LYS A 37 17.01 18.10 -1.25
CA LYS A 37 16.56 17.56 0.04
C LYS A 37 15.50 16.48 -0.14
N LEU A 38 14.51 16.70 -1.01
CA LEU A 38 13.48 15.69 -1.32
C LEU A 38 14.08 14.41 -1.93
N VAL A 39 15.01 14.55 -2.87
CA VAL A 39 15.64 13.39 -3.55
C VAL A 39 16.63 12.65 -2.65
N ASN A 40 17.27 13.34 -1.70
CA ASN A 40 18.25 12.75 -0.79
C ASN A 40 17.61 12.13 0.46
N ASN A 41 16.54 12.73 1.00
CA ASN A 41 15.86 12.24 2.19
C ASN A 41 15.03 10.97 1.94
N PHE A 42 14.59 10.75 0.70
CA PHE A 42 13.78 9.59 0.32
C PHE A 42 14.54 8.67 -0.64
N ARG A 43 14.42 7.34 -0.44
CA ARG A 43 15.14 6.35 -1.25
C ARG A 43 14.51 6.17 -2.63
N LYS A 44 13.17 6.26 -2.70
CA LYS A 44 12.37 6.11 -3.94
C LYS A 44 11.48 7.32 -4.16
N THR A 45 12.06 8.32 -4.83
CA THR A 45 11.39 9.56 -5.19
C THR A 45 10.92 9.51 -6.64
N CYS A 46 9.64 9.73 -6.88
CA CYS A 46 9.06 9.76 -8.22
C CYS A 46 8.72 11.20 -8.61
N TYR A 47 8.82 11.49 -9.92
CA TYR A 47 8.56 12.81 -10.46
C TYR A 47 7.44 12.77 -11.49
N ILE A 48 6.51 13.72 -11.42
CA ILE A 48 5.48 13.90 -12.45
C ILE A 48 5.99 14.94 -13.43
N SER A 49 6.38 14.49 -14.62
CA SER A 49 6.94 15.37 -15.65
C SER A 49 5.87 16.13 -16.42
N THR A 50 4.68 15.55 -16.58
CA THR A 50 3.63 16.17 -17.40
C THR A 50 2.25 15.72 -16.92
N LEU A 51 1.29 16.64 -16.91
CA LEU A 51 -0.13 16.34 -16.74
C LEU A 51 -0.92 17.24 -17.67
N ILE A 52 -1.57 16.66 -18.66
CA ILE A 52 -2.27 17.40 -19.71
C ILE A 52 -3.65 16.82 -19.97
N VAL A 53 -4.60 17.70 -20.26
CA VAL A 53 -5.97 17.36 -20.67
C VAL A 53 -6.38 18.33 -21.78
N ALA A 54 -6.93 17.77 -22.86
CA ALA A 54 -7.46 18.52 -24.01
C ALA A 54 -8.48 19.58 -23.54
N PRO A 55 -8.45 20.82 -24.08
CA PRO A 55 -9.29 21.93 -23.62
C PRO A 55 -10.77 21.58 -23.42
N ASP A 56 -11.38 20.90 -24.39
CA ASP A 56 -12.81 20.52 -24.39
C ASP A 56 -13.16 19.45 -23.35
N PHE A 57 -12.13 18.82 -22.78
CA PHE A 57 -12.23 17.75 -21.80
C PHE A 57 -11.79 18.19 -20.39
N ARG A 58 -11.40 19.47 -20.22
CA ARG A 58 -11.07 20.05 -18.91
C ARG A 58 -12.31 20.21 -18.04
N LYS A 59 -12.10 20.40 -16.73
CA LYS A 59 -13.15 20.55 -15.70
C LYS A 59 -14.12 19.34 -15.58
N LYS A 60 -13.88 18.25 -16.31
CA LYS A 60 -14.60 16.95 -16.20
C LYS A 60 -13.93 15.96 -15.23
N GLY A 61 -12.94 16.40 -14.45
CA GLY A 61 -12.25 15.57 -13.46
C GLY A 61 -11.17 14.63 -14.02
N ILE A 62 -10.84 14.70 -15.32
CA ILE A 62 -9.87 13.81 -15.97
C ILE A 62 -8.46 13.93 -15.36
N ALA A 63 -7.98 15.17 -15.17
CA ALA A 63 -6.66 15.41 -14.56
C ALA A 63 -6.55 14.83 -13.15
N THR A 64 -7.62 14.96 -12.35
CA THR A 64 -7.73 14.36 -11.02
C THR A 64 -7.60 12.84 -11.09
N GLN A 65 -8.30 12.19 -12.03
CA GLN A 65 -8.23 10.74 -12.19
C GLN A 65 -6.86 10.27 -12.67
N LEU A 66 -6.25 10.96 -13.63
CA LEU A 66 -4.91 10.64 -14.12
C LEU A 66 -3.88 10.72 -13.00
N LEU A 67 -3.92 11.80 -12.21
CA LEU A 67 -2.99 12.02 -11.10
C LEU A 67 -3.19 11.02 -9.95
N GLN A 68 -4.45 10.73 -9.57
CA GLN A 68 -4.76 9.70 -8.57
C GLN A 68 -4.30 8.31 -9.01
N ARG A 69 -4.54 7.94 -10.28
CA ARG A 69 -4.09 6.64 -10.82
C ARG A 69 -2.56 6.57 -10.86
N GLY A 70 -1.90 7.65 -11.28
CA GLY A 70 -0.45 7.76 -11.32
C GLY A 70 0.18 7.55 -9.95
N THR A 71 -0.21 8.38 -8.98
CA THR A 71 0.26 8.32 -7.58
C THR A 71 -0.04 6.97 -6.92
N THR A 72 -1.24 6.42 -7.11
CA THR A 72 -1.60 5.08 -6.60
C THR A 72 -0.65 4.00 -7.12
N ARG A 73 -0.33 4.02 -8.42
CA ARG A 73 0.56 3.03 -9.04
C ARG A 73 2.02 3.23 -8.64
N LEU A 74 2.44 4.46 -8.40
CA LEU A 74 3.76 4.77 -7.86
C LEU A 74 3.91 4.23 -6.44
N ALA A 75 2.92 4.46 -5.57
CA ALA A 75 2.90 3.94 -4.22
C ALA A 75 2.90 2.41 -4.17
N GLN A 76 2.14 1.73 -5.04
CA GLN A 76 2.19 0.25 -5.18
C GLN A 76 3.61 -0.26 -5.53
N LYS A 77 4.41 0.55 -6.22
CA LYS A 77 5.80 0.23 -6.56
C LYS A 77 6.80 0.63 -5.46
N GLY A 78 6.31 1.08 -4.31
CA GLY A 78 7.13 1.50 -3.17
C GLY A 78 7.69 2.91 -3.32
N SER A 79 7.05 3.79 -4.08
CA SER A 79 7.37 5.22 -4.03
C SER A 79 7.12 5.75 -2.61
N GLN A 80 8.09 6.49 -2.08
CA GLN A 80 8.01 7.12 -0.75
C GLN A 80 7.60 8.59 -0.86
N LEU A 81 7.92 9.20 -2.00
CA LEU A 81 7.64 10.60 -2.29
C LEU A 81 7.30 10.76 -3.76
N VAL A 82 6.25 11.52 -4.06
CA VAL A 82 5.94 12.00 -5.40
C VAL A 82 6.03 13.52 -5.40
N TYR A 83 6.75 14.11 -6.35
CA TYR A 83 6.84 15.56 -6.47
C TYR A 83 6.73 16.04 -7.92
N LEU A 84 6.48 17.33 -8.10
CA LEU A 84 6.26 17.96 -9.39
C LEU A 84 6.60 19.46 -9.35
N HIS A 85 6.75 20.04 -10.54
CA HIS A 85 6.85 21.48 -10.75
C HIS A 85 5.57 22.02 -11.40
N VAL A 86 5.17 23.22 -10.99
CA VAL A 86 4.05 23.95 -11.59
C VAL A 86 4.38 25.43 -11.73
N LEU A 87 3.95 26.05 -12.83
CA LEU A 87 4.08 27.49 -13.01
C LEU A 87 3.29 28.24 -11.92
N HIS A 88 3.87 29.27 -11.33
CA HIS A 88 3.23 30.04 -10.24
C HIS A 88 1.88 30.66 -10.63
N SER A 89 1.72 31.03 -11.91
CA SER A 89 0.50 31.60 -12.47
C SER A 89 -0.55 30.54 -12.86
N ASN A 90 -0.22 29.25 -12.80
CA ASN A 90 -1.15 28.16 -13.14
C ASN A 90 -2.05 27.80 -11.94
N ILE A 91 -2.90 28.75 -11.55
CA ILE A 91 -3.85 28.62 -10.45
C ILE A 91 -4.75 27.37 -10.56
N PRO A 92 -5.26 26.96 -11.74
CA PRO A 92 -6.05 25.73 -11.86
C PRO A 92 -5.29 24.47 -11.46
N ALA A 93 -4.01 24.36 -11.82
CA ALA A 93 -3.19 23.21 -11.47
C ALA A 93 -2.79 23.24 -9.99
N ILE A 94 -2.44 24.40 -9.44
CA ILE A 94 -2.15 24.57 -8.01
C ILE A 94 -3.31 24.07 -7.16
N ARG A 95 -4.54 24.55 -7.44
CA ARG A 95 -5.74 24.10 -6.72
C ARG A 95 -6.00 22.60 -6.87
N LEU A 96 -5.64 22.00 -8.01
CA LEU A 96 -5.76 20.55 -8.22
C LEU A 96 -4.78 19.79 -7.32
N TYR A 97 -3.52 20.24 -7.26
CA TYR A 97 -2.47 19.60 -6.46
C TYR A 97 -2.76 19.71 -4.95
N GLU A 98 -3.08 20.91 -4.47
CA GLU A 98 -3.47 21.15 -3.06
C GLU A 98 -4.69 20.31 -2.68
N LYS A 99 -5.72 20.25 -3.54
CA LYS A 99 -6.92 19.42 -3.32
C LYS A 99 -6.59 17.92 -3.19
N LEU A 100 -5.51 17.47 -3.84
CA LEU A 100 -5.08 16.06 -3.81
C LEU A 100 -4.03 15.76 -2.73
N GLY A 101 -3.79 16.73 -1.83
CA GLY A 101 -2.90 16.56 -0.69
C GLY A 101 -1.42 16.67 -1.04
N PHE A 102 -1.09 17.38 -2.13
CA PHE A 102 0.29 17.84 -2.34
C PHE A 102 0.52 19.12 -1.54
N GLU A 103 1.69 19.20 -0.94
CA GLU A 103 2.13 20.34 -0.14
C GLU A 103 3.18 21.15 -0.92
N ARG A 104 3.09 22.47 -0.82
CA ARG A 104 4.05 23.40 -1.42
C ARG A 104 5.37 23.32 -0.65
N VAL A 105 6.46 23.08 -1.38
CA VAL A 105 7.80 22.92 -0.79
C VAL A 105 8.60 24.20 -0.94
N ALA A 106 8.71 24.71 -2.18
CA ALA A 106 9.53 25.87 -2.48
C ALA A 106 9.11 26.55 -3.77
N ASP A 107 9.46 27.83 -3.90
CA ASP A 107 9.40 28.56 -5.16
C ASP A 107 10.79 28.60 -5.78
N VAL A 108 10.88 28.33 -7.08
CA VAL A 108 12.11 28.33 -7.85
C VAL A 108 12.03 29.47 -8.86
N PRO A 109 12.70 30.61 -8.59
CA PRO A 109 12.73 31.73 -9.52
C PRO A 109 13.36 31.32 -10.86
N ASN A 110 12.87 31.90 -11.96
CA ASN A 110 13.41 31.67 -13.31
C ASN A 110 13.43 30.21 -13.76
N TYR A 111 12.54 29.37 -13.21
CA TYR A 111 12.49 27.95 -13.54
C TYR A 111 11.97 27.68 -14.96
N TYR A 112 10.95 28.42 -15.38
CA TYR A 112 10.37 28.28 -16.72
C TYR A 112 10.83 29.41 -17.64
N THR A 113 10.99 29.12 -18.93
CA THR A 113 11.15 30.15 -19.97
C THR A 113 9.95 30.05 -20.91
N ILE A 114 9.08 31.05 -20.89
CA ILE A 114 7.85 31.11 -21.69
C ILE A 114 7.95 32.34 -22.58
N ASN A 115 7.97 32.14 -23.90
CA ASN A 115 8.09 33.23 -24.88
C ASN A 115 9.31 34.16 -24.61
N GLY A 116 10.42 33.60 -24.12
CA GLY A 116 11.63 34.36 -23.78
C GLY A 116 11.60 35.05 -22.41
N ALA A 117 10.46 35.11 -21.74
CA ALA A 117 10.34 35.60 -20.36
C ALA A 117 10.64 34.47 -19.36
N ARG A 118 11.38 34.80 -18.29
CA ARG A 118 11.67 33.88 -17.20
C ARG A 118 10.56 33.95 -16.15
N GLU A 119 10.04 32.80 -15.79
CA GLU A 119 8.86 32.66 -14.94
C GLU A 119 9.15 31.74 -13.74
N THR A 120 8.51 32.04 -12.61
CA THR A 120 8.71 31.29 -11.37
C THR A 120 7.95 29.96 -11.40
N GLY A 121 8.64 28.89 -11.03
CA GLY A 121 8.05 27.58 -10.79
C GLY A 121 7.84 27.34 -9.29
N ILE A 122 6.91 26.46 -8.94
CA ILE A 122 6.63 26.04 -7.57
C ILE A 122 6.78 24.53 -7.50
N ILE A 123 7.52 24.06 -6.50
CA ILE A 123 7.68 22.64 -6.17
C ILE A 123 6.54 22.22 -5.25
N TYR A 124 5.83 21.17 -5.66
CA TYR A 124 4.85 20.48 -4.84
C TYR A 124 5.30 19.05 -4.58
N SER A 125 5.09 18.55 -3.37
CA SER A 125 5.42 17.17 -3.01
C SER A 125 4.32 16.51 -2.20
N LYS A 126 4.30 15.19 -2.21
CA LYS A 126 3.39 14.36 -1.42
C LYS A 126 4.11 13.12 -0.93
N VAL A 127 4.19 12.95 0.38
CA VAL A 127 4.74 11.75 1.01
C VAL A 127 3.72 10.63 0.90
N GLU A 128 4.14 9.48 0.37
CA GLU A 128 3.31 8.29 0.25
C GLU A 128 3.57 7.37 1.46
N VAL A 129 2.74 7.47 2.50
CA VAL A 129 2.87 6.64 3.71
C VAL A 129 2.22 5.27 3.45
N ILE A 130 3.04 4.22 3.36
CA ILE A 130 2.58 2.84 3.11
C ILE A 130 1.77 2.29 4.30
N ILE A 131 2.14 2.67 5.53
CA ILE A 131 1.54 2.18 6.78
C ILE A 131 0.06 2.57 6.90
N GLU A 132 -0.31 3.76 6.41
CA GLU A 132 -1.69 4.23 6.51
C GLU A 132 -2.64 3.32 5.70
N ARG A 133 -2.19 2.74 4.58
CA ARG A 133 -3.06 2.02 3.62
C ARG A 133 -3.62 0.69 4.13
N THR A 134 -3.06 0.13 5.20
CA THR A 134 -3.57 -1.10 5.84
C THR A 134 -4.92 -0.88 6.55
N PHE A 135 -5.22 0.36 6.96
CA PHE A 135 -6.42 0.71 7.73
C PHE A 135 -7.54 1.38 6.92
N ALA A 136 -7.34 1.56 5.61
CA ALA A 136 -8.31 2.16 4.68
C ALA A 136 -9.65 1.38 4.55
N PHE A 137 -9.76 0.25 5.23
CA PHE A 137 -10.96 -0.58 5.30
C PHE A 137 -12.11 0.04 6.12
N TYR A 138 -11.83 0.73 7.24
CA TYR A 138 -12.89 1.09 8.20
C TYR A 138 -13.51 2.49 8.00
N PHE A 139 -12.83 3.42 7.32
CA PHE A 139 -13.31 4.82 7.20
C PHE A 139 -13.07 5.42 5.81
N VAL A 140 -13.92 5.08 4.85
CA VAL A 140 -13.78 5.48 3.43
C VAL A 140 -14.01 6.99 3.17
N ALA A 141 -14.67 7.73 4.08
CA ALA A 141 -15.13 9.09 3.78
C ALA A 141 -14.14 10.22 4.13
N ASP A 142 -13.35 10.07 5.21
CA ASP A 142 -12.52 11.16 5.79
C ASP A 142 -11.02 10.86 5.82
N TYR A 143 -10.62 9.73 5.24
CA TYR A 143 -9.27 9.17 5.34
C TYR A 143 -8.19 10.04 4.69
N GLU A 144 -8.49 10.70 3.56
CA GLU A 144 -7.51 11.54 2.84
C GLU A 144 -7.25 12.90 3.51
N LYS A 145 -8.00 13.28 4.55
CA LYS A 145 -7.99 14.66 5.07
C LYS A 145 -7.33 14.84 6.43
N LYS A 146 -7.08 13.77 7.19
CA LYS A 146 -6.54 13.87 8.56
C LYS A 146 -5.59 12.72 8.90
N PRO A 147 -4.31 12.97 9.22
CA PRO A 147 -3.42 11.96 9.75
C PRO A 147 -3.93 11.50 11.15
N ARG A 148 -3.89 10.20 11.44
CA ARG A 148 -4.44 9.63 12.69
C ARG A 148 -3.48 8.66 13.38
N LEU A 149 -2.33 9.19 13.80
CA LEU A 149 -1.37 8.48 14.64
C LEU A 149 -2.00 7.93 15.94
N TRP A 150 -3.10 8.55 16.40
CA TRP A 150 -3.80 8.14 17.63
C TRP A 150 -4.40 6.73 17.56
N ILE A 151 -4.68 6.18 16.37
CA ILE A 151 -5.31 4.84 16.26
C ILE A 151 -4.33 3.76 16.74
N SER A 152 -3.09 3.76 16.24
CA SER A 152 -2.10 2.76 16.63
C SER A 152 -1.66 2.94 18.08
N THR A 153 -1.49 4.18 18.54
CA THR A 153 -1.13 4.46 19.94
C THR A 153 -2.27 4.09 20.89
N SER A 154 -3.53 4.28 20.50
CA SER A 154 -4.69 3.82 21.29
C SER A 154 -4.78 2.30 21.34
N ILE A 155 -4.55 1.62 20.21
CA ILE A 155 -4.53 0.14 20.19
C ILE A 155 -3.46 -0.36 21.16
N LEU A 156 -2.22 0.14 21.07
CA LEU A 156 -1.14 -0.27 21.98
C LEU A 156 -1.45 0.07 23.44
N ALA A 157 -1.97 1.27 23.70
CA ALA A 157 -2.30 1.74 25.04
C ALA A 157 -3.42 0.92 25.69
N VAL A 158 -4.27 0.26 24.89
CA VAL A 158 -5.34 -0.63 25.38
C VAL A 158 -4.88 -2.08 25.45
N THR A 159 -4.16 -2.59 24.46
CA THR A 159 -3.74 -4.00 24.43
C THR A 159 -2.71 -4.31 25.50
N LEU A 160 -1.73 -3.43 25.74
CA LEU A 160 -0.68 -3.69 26.74
C LEU A 160 -1.25 -3.85 28.16
N PRO A 161 -2.08 -2.94 28.70
CA PRO A 161 -2.66 -3.13 30.03
C PRO A 161 -3.57 -4.36 30.14
N ILE A 162 -4.34 -4.66 29.10
CA ILE A 162 -5.22 -5.85 29.10
C ILE A 162 -4.38 -7.12 29.16
N THR A 163 -3.31 -7.22 28.35
CA THR A 163 -2.41 -8.39 28.39
C THR A 163 -1.74 -8.53 29.75
N LEU A 164 -1.23 -7.43 30.32
CA LEU A 164 -0.65 -7.42 31.66
C LEU A 164 -1.64 -7.90 32.73
N LEU A 165 -2.88 -7.40 32.69
CA LEU A 165 -3.94 -7.79 33.62
C LEU A 165 -4.21 -9.29 33.54
N VAL A 166 -4.41 -9.84 32.34
CA VAL A 166 -4.66 -11.28 32.14
C VAL A 166 -3.47 -12.11 32.63
N THR A 167 -2.23 -11.71 32.35
CA THR A 167 -1.03 -12.41 32.81
C THR A 167 -0.93 -12.42 34.34
N VAL A 168 -1.19 -11.30 35.01
CA VAL A 168 -1.19 -11.22 36.48
C VAL A 168 -2.30 -12.09 37.09
N MET A 169 -3.50 -12.06 36.51
CA MET A 169 -4.62 -12.92 36.95
C MET A 169 -4.30 -14.41 36.81
N MET A 170 -3.55 -14.79 35.78
CA MET A 170 -3.05 -16.15 35.58
C MET A 170 -1.98 -16.52 36.62
N LEU A 171 -1.03 -15.63 36.91
CA LEU A 171 0.04 -15.87 37.87
C LEU A 171 -0.49 -16.08 39.30
N ILE A 172 -1.49 -15.28 39.70
CA ILE A 172 -2.13 -15.38 41.02
C ILE A 172 -3.16 -16.54 41.06
N ARG A 173 -3.35 -17.25 39.93
CA ARG A 173 -4.31 -18.38 39.77
C ARG A 173 -5.75 -18.01 40.13
N ILE A 174 -6.14 -16.75 39.93
CA ILE A 174 -7.52 -16.27 40.16
C ILE A 174 -8.49 -16.95 39.19
N ILE A 175 -8.06 -17.11 37.93
CA ILE A 175 -8.85 -17.77 36.89
C ILE A 175 -8.28 -19.18 36.65
N PRO A 176 -9.11 -20.24 36.68
CA PRO A 176 -8.62 -21.59 36.40
C PRO A 176 -8.21 -21.73 34.93
N ILE A 177 -7.08 -22.39 34.70
CA ILE A 177 -6.42 -22.52 33.39
C ILE A 177 -7.38 -23.03 32.30
N LYS A 178 -8.28 -23.97 32.64
CA LYS A 178 -9.30 -24.49 31.71
C LYS A 178 -10.22 -23.41 31.11
N ILE A 179 -10.60 -22.39 31.89
CA ILE A 179 -11.46 -21.31 31.41
C ILE A 179 -10.70 -20.42 30.42
N ILE A 180 -9.42 -20.17 30.69
CA ILE A 180 -8.56 -19.36 29.82
C ILE A 180 -8.41 -20.04 28.45
N ILE A 181 -8.15 -21.35 28.43
CA ILE A 181 -8.03 -22.14 27.20
C ILE A 181 -9.32 -22.07 26.36
N ILE A 182 -10.48 -22.24 27.00
CA ILE A 182 -11.77 -22.15 26.30
C ILE A 182 -11.99 -20.74 25.74
N ALA A 183 -11.74 -19.71 26.55
CA ALA A 183 -11.90 -18.32 26.14
C ALA A 183 -11.00 -17.97 24.94
N ASP A 184 -9.75 -18.42 24.94
CA ASP A 184 -8.79 -18.18 23.85
C ASP A 184 -9.22 -18.86 22.54
N CYS A 185 -9.70 -20.11 22.61
CA CYS A 185 -10.28 -20.81 21.46
C CYS A 185 -11.50 -20.06 20.88
N VAL A 186 -12.42 -19.60 21.74
CA VAL A 186 -13.61 -18.86 21.32
C VAL A 186 -13.22 -17.51 20.68
N MET A 187 -12.32 -16.77 21.30
CA MET A 187 -11.87 -15.47 20.79
C MET A 187 -11.15 -15.60 19.44
N THR A 188 -10.31 -16.63 19.29
CA THR A 188 -9.61 -16.91 18.03
C THR A 188 -10.60 -17.25 16.91
N LEU A 189 -11.63 -18.05 17.21
CA LEU A 189 -12.68 -18.38 16.24
C LEU A 189 -13.51 -17.14 15.84
N LEU A 190 -13.93 -16.34 16.83
CA LEU A 190 -14.70 -15.11 16.58
C LEU A 190 -13.91 -14.13 15.71
N PHE A 191 -12.62 -13.94 16.00
CA PHE A 191 -11.76 -13.06 15.21
C PHE A 191 -11.63 -13.54 13.76
N LEU A 192 -11.47 -14.84 13.54
CA LEU A 192 -11.43 -15.43 12.21
C LEU A 192 -12.74 -15.21 11.44
N ILE A 193 -13.89 -15.44 12.08
CA ILE A 193 -15.21 -15.22 11.48
C ILE A 193 -15.38 -13.75 11.09
N ILE A 194 -15.10 -12.82 12.01
CA ILE A 194 -15.17 -11.38 11.75
C ILE A 194 -14.31 -11.05 10.53
N PHE A 195 -13.06 -11.49 10.50
CA PHE A 195 -12.15 -11.18 9.40
C PHE A 195 -12.64 -11.72 8.04
N VAL A 196 -13.14 -12.96 8.00
CA VAL A 196 -13.73 -13.55 6.79
C VAL A 196 -14.96 -12.78 6.33
N VAL A 197 -15.85 -12.40 7.24
CA VAL A 197 -17.03 -11.58 6.93
C VAL A 197 -16.61 -10.23 6.35
N LEU A 198 -15.64 -9.55 6.96
CA LEU A 198 -15.12 -8.28 6.45
C LEU A 198 -14.55 -8.45 5.03
N TYR A 199 -13.78 -9.50 4.77
CA TYR A 199 -13.30 -9.78 3.41
C TYR A 199 -14.46 -10.00 2.42
N ARG A 200 -15.47 -10.80 2.80
CA ARG A 200 -16.63 -11.09 1.94
C ARG A 200 -17.41 -9.82 1.62
N LEU A 201 -17.63 -8.96 2.60
CA LEU A 201 -18.29 -7.67 2.41
C LEU A 201 -17.53 -6.77 1.42
N ASN A 202 -16.20 -6.74 1.45
CA ASN A 202 -15.41 -5.98 0.46
C ASN A 202 -15.52 -6.54 -0.95
N VAL A 203 -15.49 -7.87 -1.09
CA VAL A 203 -15.62 -8.52 -2.40
C VAL A 203 -17.02 -8.30 -2.98
N LEU A 204 -18.07 -8.39 -2.15
CA LEU A 204 -19.45 -8.13 -2.55
C LEU A 204 -19.64 -6.68 -3.00
N ARG A 205 -19.15 -5.71 -2.21
CA ARG A 205 -19.22 -4.28 -2.57
C ARG A 205 -18.47 -3.97 -3.87
N LEU A 206 -17.34 -4.63 -4.11
CA LEU A 206 -16.61 -4.54 -5.37
C LEU A 206 -17.39 -5.15 -6.54
N HIS A 207 -18.09 -6.26 -6.32
CA HIS A 207 -18.95 -6.89 -7.32
C HIS A 207 -20.15 -6.00 -7.69
N GLU A 208 -20.85 -5.42 -6.71
CA GLU A 208 -21.96 -4.48 -6.93
C GLU A 208 -21.51 -3.25 -7.74
N LEU A 209 -20.32 -2.70 -7.46
CA LEU A 209 -19.70 -1.63 -8.22
C LEU A 209 -19.35 -2.02 -9.66
N ARG A 210 -18.99 -3.29 -9.91
CA ARG A 210 -18.71 -3.80 -11.26
C ARG A 210 -19.98 -4.11 -12.03
N ALA A 211 -21.02 -4.58 -11.36
CA ALA A 211 -22.31 -4.94 -11.96
C ALA A 211 -23.15 -3.69 -12.34
N GLY A 212 -22.72 -2.48 -11.97
CA GLY A 212 -23.44 -1.24 -12.28
C GLY A 212 -24.74 -1.05 -11.50
N ILE A 213 -25.01 -1.91 -10.51
CA ILE A 213 -26.24 -1.94 -9.71
C ILE A 213 -26.24 -0.82 -8.65
N ALA A 214 -25.07 -0.26 -8.32
CA ALA A 214 -24.97 0.92 -7.46
C ALA A 214 -25.50 2.18 -8.17
N HIS A 215 -26.84 2.27 -8.23
CA HIS A 215 -27.59 3.42 -8.71
C HIS A 215 -27.23 4.69 -7.90
N CYS A 216 -26.81 5.73 -8.64
CA CYS A 216 -26.94 7.16 -8.32
C CYS A 216 -26.85 7.59 -6.83
N LYS A 217 -25.64 7.85 -6.32
CA LYS A 217 -25.42 8.99 -5.39
C LYS A 217 -23.97 9.39 -5.04
N THR A 218 -22.93 8.75 -5.57
CA THR A 218 -21.55 9.07 -5.16
C THR A 218 -20.72 9.67 -6.29
N LYS A 219 -20.38 10.95 -6.09
CA LYS A 219 -19.60 11.85 -6.96
C LYS A 219 -18.13 11.41 -7.21
N ASN A 220 -17.75 10.16 -6.89
CA ASN A 220 -16.37 9.63 -6.88
C ASN A 220 -16.29 8.11 -7.19
N THR A 221 -17.14 7.57 -8.06
CA THR A 221 -17.24 6.12 -8.36
C THR A 221 -15.94 5.45 -8.79
N LEU A 222 -15.06 6.17 -9.51
CA LEU A 222 -13.83 5.59 -10.03
C LEU A 222 -12.73 5.45 -8.96
N SER A 223 -12.51 6.47 -8.13
CA SER A 223 -11.51 6.39 -7.04
C SER A 223 -11.90 5.32 -6.03
N THR A 224 -13.18 5.24 -5.69
CA THR A 224 -13.74 4.17 -4.83
C THR A 224 -13.50 2.78 -5.44
N LYS A 225 -13.69 2.61 -6.77
CA LYS A 225 -13.40 1.34 -7.45
C LYS A 225 -11.93 0.94 -7.35
N PHE A 226 -10.99 1.87 -7.56
CA PHE A 226 -9.56 1.57 -7.43
C PHE A 226 -9.16 1.26 -5.99
N GLN A 227 -9.70 2.00 -5.02
CA GLN A 227 -9.48 1.75 -3.59
C GLN A 227 -9.99 0.36 -3.17
N LEU A 228 -11.21 -0.03 -3.60
CA LEU A 228 -11.74 -1.38 -3.30
C LEU A 228 -10.95 -2.50 -3.98
N LEU A 229 -10.47 -2.30 -5.20
CA LEU A 229 -9.62 -3.29 -5.88
C LEU A 229 -8.33 -3.56 -5.11
N GLU A 230 -7.69 -2.49 -4.61
CA GLU A 230 -6.49 -2.61 -3.79
C GLU A 230 -6.80 -3.23 -2.43
N ASN A 231 -7.87 -2.80 -1.75
CA ASN A 231 -8.28 -3.36 -0.46
C ASN A 231 -8.57 -4.86 -0.56
N VAL A 232 -9.26 -5.33 -1.61
CA VAL A 232 -9.50 -6.76 -1.83
C VAL A 232 -8.19 -7.52 -2.08
N ARG A 233 -7.21 -6.91 -2.78
CA ARG A 233 -5.89 -7.51 -3.00
C ARG A 233 -5.13 -7.67 -1.68
N VAL A 234 -5.08 -6.62 -0.86
CA VAL A 234 -4.39 -6.62 0.44
C VAL A 234 -5.08 -7.58 1.42
N MET A 235 -6.41 -7.51 1.51
CA MET A 235 -7.18 -8.36 2.41
C MET A 235 -7.12 -9.85 2.03
N ARG A 236 -6.93 -10.19 0.75
CA ARG A 236 -6.68 -11.58 0.35
C ARG A 236 -5.39 -12.12 0.97
N LEU A 237 -4.32 -11.34 0.89
CA LEU A 237 -3.04 -11.73 1.48
C LEU A 237 -3.13 -11.79 3.01
N ALA A 238 -3.78 -10.78 3.62
CA ALA A 238 -4.03 -10.77 5.05
C ALA A 238 -4.92 -11.94 5.50
N MET A 239 -5.92 -12.36 4.70
CA MET A 239 -6.75 -13.53 5.01
C MET A 239 -5.91 -14.80 5.06
N ILE A 240 -5.03 -15.02 4.09
CA ILE A 240 -4.13 -16.19 4.12
C ILE A 240 -3.28 -16.15 5.40
N ALA A 241 -2.69 -15.00 5.73
CA ALA A 241 -1.91 -14.86 6.96
C ALA A 241 -2.72 -15.11 8.23
N PHE A 242 -3.93 -14.54 8.34
CA PHE A 242 -4.81 -14.73 9.50
C PHE A 242 -5.32 -16.16 9.62
N THR A 243 -5.72 -16.80 8.53
CA THR A 243 -6.17 -18.20 8.54
C THR A 243 -5.05 -19.14 9.00
N VAL A 244 -3.85 -19.00 8.43
CA VAL A 244 -2.67 -19.76 8.84
C VAL A 244 -2.29 -19.47 10.30
N GLY A 245 -2.32 -18.19 10.70
CA GLY A 245 -2.06 -17.78 12.08
C GLY A 245 -3.04 -18.43 13.06
N SER A 246 -4.35 -18.34 12.79
CA SER A 246 -5.39 -18.96 13.61
C SER A 246 -5.22 -20.48 13.71
N THR A 247 -4.90 -21.18 12.61
CA THR A 247 -4.68 -22.63 12.68
C THR A 247 -3.47 -22.99 13.56
N LEU A 248 -2.38 -22.23 13.46
CA LEU A 248 -1.20 -22.41 14.32
C LEU A 248 -1.53 -22.13 15.78
N THR A 249 -2.30 -21.07 16.08
CA THR A 249 -2.76 -20.77 17.44
C THR A 249 -3.59 -21.91 18.01
N PHE A 250 -4.55 -22.47 17.26
CA PHE A 250 -5.33 -23.62 17.72
C PHE A 250 -4.48 -24.85 18.03
N ILE A 251 -3.46 -25.14 17.20
CA ILE A 251 -2.51 -26.23 17.46
C ILE A 251 -1.72 -25.95 18.74
N GLY A 252 -1.23 -24.72 18.93
CA GLY A 252 -0.49 -24.32 20.13
C GLY A 252 -1.31 -24.43 21.40
N VAL A 253 -2.54 -23.91 21.38
CA VAL A 253 -3.50 -24.02 22.51
C VAL A 253 -3.82 -25.48 22.80
N GLY A 254 -3.97 -26.31 21.77
CA GLY A 254 -4.16 -27.75 21.90
C GLY A 254 -3.00 -28.44 22.61
N LEU A 255 -1.75 -28.20 22.18
CA LEU A 255 -0.55 -28.74 22.83
C LEU A 255 -0.42 -28.27 24.28
N PHE A 256 -0.72 -26.99 24.55
CA PHE A 256 -0.71 -26.41 25.88
C PHE A 256 -1.76 -27.05 26.81
N ALA A 257 -2.98 -27.24 26.29
CA ALA A 257 -4.05 -27.94 27.00
C ALA A 257 -3.67 -29.39 27.31
N LEU A 258 -3.06 -30.09 26.36
CA LEU A 258 -2.62 -31.48 26.51
C LEU A 258 -1.54 -31.60 27.59
N ALA A 259 -0.58 -30.67 27.61
CA ALA A 259 0.47 -30.60 28.62
C ALA A 259 -0.05 -30.32 30.05
N LEU A 260 -1.06 -29.46 30.18
CA LEU A 260 -1.52 -28.99 31.49
C LEU A 260 -2.75 -29.70 32.05
N LEU A 261 -3.59 -30.30 31.20
CA LEU A 261 -4.84 -30.95 31.61
C LEU A 261 -4.78 -32.47 31.52
N VAL A 262 -4.07 -33.02 30.52
CA VAL A 262 -4.06 -34.48 30.25
C VAL A 262 -2.80 -35.13 30.79
N TYR A 263 -1.61 -34.64 30.41
CA TYR A 263 -0.34 -35.19 30.84
C TYR A 263 0.23 -34.51 32.08
N TYR A 264 -0.62 -33.89 32.90
CA TYR A 264 -0.17 -33.19 34.10
C TYR A 264 0.68 -34.09 35.02
N ASP A 265 0.26 -35.35 35.19
CA ASP A 265 0.94 -36.35 36.03
C ASP A 265 2.03 -37.17 35.31
N GLN A 266 2.18 -36.99 33.99
CA GLN A 266 3.13 -37.75 33.15
C GLN A 266 4.25 -36.82 32.67
N PRO A 267 5.39 -36.74 33.38
CA PRO A 267 6.40 -35.69 33.15
C PRO A 267 7.04 -35.76 31.75
N GLU A 268 7.31 -36.96 31.24
CA GLU A 268 7.93 -37.14 29.92
C GLU A 268 7.01 -36.66 28.78
N ALA A 269 5.74 -37.06 28.80
CA ALA A 269 4.76 -36.67 27.79
C ALA A 269 4.43 -35.17 27.86
N ARG A 270 4.37 -34.60 29.07
CA ARG A 270 4.22 -33.16 29.29
C ARG A 270 5.39 -32.37 28.70
N GLN A 271 6.61 -32.80 28.98
CA GLN A 271 7.81 -32.12 28.48
C GLN A 271 7.89 -32.17 26.96
N LEU A 272 7.53 -33.30 26.34
CA LEU A 272 7.42 -33.41 24.89
C LEU A 272 6.41 -32.39 24.32
N CYS A 273 5.23 -32.25 24.92
CA CYS A 273 4.21 -31.29 24.48
C CYS A 273 4.71 -29.84 24.56
N LEU A 274 5.44 -29.49 25.62
CA LEU A 274 6.01 -28.15 25.81
C LEU A 274 7.12 -27.86 24.79
N VAL A 275 8.00 -28.82 24.53
CA VAL A 275 9.05 -28.66 23.50
C VAL A 275 8.43 -28.49 22.11
N LEU A 276 7.38 -29.25 21.79
CA LEU A 276 6.65 -29.09 20.54
C LEU A 276 5.95 -27.72 20.44
N LEU A 277 5.43 -27.21 21.55
CA LEU A 277 4.85 -25.86 21.63
C LEU A 277 5.92 -24.78 21.38
N ASP A 278 7.07 -24.85 22.05
CA ASP A 278 8.17 -23.91 21.87
C ASP A 278 8.68 -23.92 20.42
N LEU A 279 8.80 -25.12 19.83
CA LEU A 279 9.17 -25.28 18.42
C LEU A 279 8.12 -24.65 17.49
N LEU A 280 6.83 -24.86 17.75
CA LEU A 280 5.74 -24.27 16.97
C LEU A 280 5.79 -22.74 17.02
N VAL A 281 6.00 -22.16 18.21
CA VAL A 281 6.13 -20.71 18.41
C VAL A 281 7.36 -20.18 17.66
N ALA A 282 8.52 -20.82 17.80
CA ALA A 282 9.74 -20.44 17.09
C ALA A 282 9.58 -20.50 15.56
N LEU A 283 8.98 -21.57 15.02
CA LEU A 283 8.73 -21.71 13.59
C LEU A 283 7.72 -20.66 13.10
N SER A 284 6.64 -20.40 13.87
CA SER A 284 5.62 -19.43 13.49
C SER A 284 6.18 -18.00 13.44
N THR A 285 7.05 -17.62 14.38
CA THR A 285 7.72 -16.31 14.39
C THR A 285 8.72 -16.18 13.24
N ALA A 286 9.48 -17.23 12.93
CA ALA A 286 10.35 -17.25 11.76
C ALA A 286 9.57 -17.10 10.45
N VAL A 287 8.52 -17.91 10.24
CA VAL A 287 7.67 -17.84 9.05
C VAL A 287 6.99 -16.47 8.94
N GLY A 288 6.47 -15.93 10.05
CA GLY A 288 5.88 -14.60 10.09
C GLY A 288 6.87 -13.49 9.69
N PHE A 289 8.11 -13.58 10.18
CA PHE A 289 9.18 -12.66 9.80
C PHE A 289 9.52 -12.74 8.31
N PHE A 290 9.68 -13.94 7.76
CA PHE A 290 9.94 -14.12 6.32
C PHE A 290 8.75 -13.68 5.46
N ALA A 291 7.52 -13.98 5.87
CA ALA A 291 6.32 -13.51 5.20
C ALA A 291 6.25 -11.97 5.20
N PHE A 292 6.55 -11.33 6.33
CA PHE A 292 6.65 -9.88 6.43
C PHE A 292 7.68 -9.31 5.45
N LEU A 293 8.90 -9.86 5.39
CA LEU A 293 9.92 -9.44 4.43
C LEU A 293 9.47 -9.60 2.97
N LEU A 294 8.70 -10.63 2.65
CA LEU A 294 8.17 -10.84 1.30
C LEU A 294 7.00 -9.90 0.95
N ILE A 295 6.23 -9.44 1.94
CA ILE A 295 5.14 -8.47 1.74
C ILE A 295 5.69 -7.10 1.33
N PHE A 296 6.82 -6.68 1.89
CA PHE A 296 7.43 -5.39 1.54
C PHE A 296 8.20 -5.47 0.24
N ASN A 297 7.78 -4.65 -0.73
CA ASN A 297 8.32 -4.66 -2.08
C ASN A 297 9.82 -4.32 -2.14
N GLU A 298 10.31 -3.50 -1.20
CA GLU A 298 11.74 -3.15 -1.08
C GLU A 298 12.60 -4.35 -0.65
N TRP A 299 12.14 -5.12 0.33
CA TRP A 299 12.83 -6.31 0.82
C TRP A 299 12.74 -7.46 -0.18
N ARG A 300 11.59 -7.62 -0.86
CA ARG A 300 11.44 -8.56 -1.97
C ARG A 300 12.43 -8.25 -3.11
N GLN A 301 12.67 -6.98 -3.43
CA GLN A 301 13.68 -6.57 -4.42
C GLN A 301 15.11 -6.82 -3.92
N ALA A 302 15.43 -6.47 -2.68
CA ALA A 302 16.75 -6.73 -2.09
C ALA A 302 17.09 -8.24 -2.01
N ILE A 303 16.11 -9.09 -1.68
CA ILE A 303 16.26 -10.55 -1.69
C ILE A 303 16.49 -11.08 -3.11
N ARG A 304 15.91 -10.44 -4.14
CA ARG A 304 16.10 -10.80 -5.54
C ARG A 304 17.51 -10.52 -6.06
N GLU A 305 18.22 -9.56 -5.45
CA GLU A 305 19.62 -9.27 -5.77
C GLU A 305 20.60 -10.23 -5.08
N TRP A 306 20.12 -11.07 -4.15
CA TRP A 306 20.97 -12.02 -3.41
C TRP A 306 21.09 -13.37 -4.16
N PRO A 307 22.29 -13.78 -4.63
CA PRO A 307 22.49 -15.01 -5.40
C PRO A 307 22.05 -16.32 -4.70
N LEU A 308 22.08 -16.37 -3.36
CA LEU A 308 21.66 -17.56 -2.60
C LEU A 308 20.13 -17.70 -2.53
N ALA A 309 19.40 -16.59 -2.43
CA ALA A 309 17.94 -16.60 -2.37
C ALA A 309 17.32 -17.05 -3.71
N LEU A 310 17.96 -16.72 -4.84
CA LEU A 310 17.56 -17.18 -6.18
C LEU A 310 17.67 -18.71 -6.33
N LYS A 311 18.74 -19.32 -5.80
CA LYS A 311 18.89 -20.79 -5.77
C LYS A 311 17.79 -21.44 -4.91
N LEU A 312 17.50 -20.87 -3.74
CA LEU A 312 16.46 -21.39 -2.84
C LEU A 312 15.04 -21.27 -3.45
N CYS A 313 14.73 -20.14 -4.10
CA CYS A 313 13.46 -19.92 -4.78
C CYS A 313 13.27 -20.87 -5.97
N HIS A 314 14.36 -21.21 -6.66
CA HIS A 314 14.32 -22.17 -7.77
C HIS A 314 14.06 -23.61 -7.29
N ILE A 315 14.64 -24.00 -6.15
CA ILE A 315 14.42 -25.29 -5.48
C ILE A 315 12.97 -25.41 -4.99
N LEU A 316 12.42 -24.33 -4.40
CA LEU A 316 11.06 -24.32 -3.84
C LEU A 316 9.95 -24.09 -4.88
N ARG A 317 10.28 -23.94 -6.18
CA ARG A 317 9.32 -23.64 -7.28
C ARG A 317 8.37 -22.46 -6.97
N ILE A 318 8.81 -21.49 -6.17
CA ILE A 318 8.01 -20.31 -5.86
C ILE A 318 8.07 -19.38 -7.07
N GLN A 319 6.96 -19.22 -7.80
CA GLN A 319 6.85 -18.23 -8.86
C GLN A 319 6.85 -16.82 -8.25
N LEU A 320 8.02 -16.18 -8.21
CA LEU A 320 8.16 -14.73 -8.00
C LEU A 320 7.84 -13.90 -9.26
N ASN A 321 7.32 -14.55 -10.32
CA ASN A 321 7.07 -13.93 -11.61
C ASN A 321 5.69 -13.25 -11.66
N GLU A 322 5.69 -11.93 -11.66
CA GLU A 322 5.23 -11.23 -12.87
C GLU A 322 6.49 -10.70 -13.57
N PRO A 323 6.80 -11.12 -14.80
CA PRO A 323 7.83 -10.43 -15.57
C PRO A 323 7.34 -8.99 -15.79
N CYS A 324 8.09 -8.01 -15.27
CA CYS A 324 8.05 -6.68 -15.87
C CYS A 324 8.46 -6.90 -17.33
N GLN A 325 7.52 -6.71 -18.26
CA GLN A 325 7.83 -6.64 -19.69
C GLN A 325 9.04 -5.74 -19.89
N ASN A 326 9.98 -6.23 -20.71
CA ASN A 326 11.28 -5.63 -20.96
C ASN A 326 11.17 -4.16 -21.37
N ILE A 327 12.21 -3.43 -20.98
CA ILE A 327 12.31 -1.97 -20.89
C ILE A 327 12.43 -1.29 -22.27
N ASP A 328 12.66 -2.03 -23.35
CA ASP A 328 12.96 -1.46 -24.66
C ASP A 328 11.73 -1.10 -25.52
N ASP A 329 10.58 -1.75 -25.30
CA ASP A 329 9.35 -1.46 -26.07
C ASP A 329 8.70 -0.10 -25.71
N HIS A 330 9.11 0.52 -24.61
CA HIS A 330 8.42 1.69 -24.06
C HIS A 330 9.01 3.05 -24.44
N ARG A 331 10.26 3.13 -24.92
CA ARG A 331 10.78 4.39 -25.50
C ARG A 331 10.04 4.72 -26.81
N GLY A 332 9.93 3.74 -27.71
CA GLY A 332 9.17 3.90 -28.96
C GLY A 332 7.67 4.17 -28.75
N ALA A 333 7.05 3.55 -27.74
CA ALA A 333 5.64 3.80 -27.42
C ALA A 333 5.40 5.24 -26.92
N THR A 334 6.35 5.83 -26.20
CA THR A 334 6.23 7.20 -25.69
C THR A 334 6.25 8.21 -26.84
N ASP A 335 7.19 8.05 -27.78
CA ASP A 335 7.28 8.90 -28.98
C ASP A 335 6.09 8.70 -29.94
N HIS A 336 5.57 7.48 -30.06
CA HIS A 336 4.36 7.21 -30.83
C HIS A 336 3.13 7.93 -30.23
N TYR A 337 2.97 7.90 -28.91
CA TYR A 337 1.91 8.64 -28.21
C TYR A 337 2.05 10.15 -28.37
N PHE A 338 3.27 10.69 -28.28
CA PHE A 338 3.52 12.12 -28.48
C PHE A 338 3.29 12.57 -29.93
N ASN A 339 3.63 11.74 -30.92
CA ASN A 339 3.35 12.04 -32.33
C ASN A 339 1.85 11.96 -32.65
N GLN A 340 1.10 11.02 -32.07
CA GLN A 340 -0.36 11.02 -32.16
C GLN A 340 -0.98 12.25 -31.50
N LEU A 341 -0.45 12.68 -30.35
CA LEU A 341 -0.91 13.87 -29.64
C LEU A 341 -0.65 15.15 -30.45
N ARG A 342 0.51 15.24 -31.12
CA ARG A 342 0.86 16.38 -32.00
C ARG A 342 -0.03 16.41 -33.25
N ARG A 343 -0.27 15.25 -33.88
CA ARG A 343 -1.17 15.13 -35.05
C ARG A 343 -2.65 15.35 -34.75
N ALA A 344 -3.09 15.14 -33.52
CA ALA A 344 -4.46 15.46 -33.09
C ALA A 344 -4.66 16.95 -32.74
N TRP A 345 -3.58 17.73 -32.74
CA TRP A 345 -3.56 19.16 -32.41
C TRP A 345 -3.14 20.07 -33.57
N GLU A 346 -2.78 19.51 -34.72
CA GLU A 346 -2.80 20.18 -36.04
C GLU A 346 -4.16 19.93 -36.69
#